data_AF-A0A945MRZ9-F1
#
_entry.id   AF-A0A945MRZ9-F1
#
_cell.length_a   1.000
_cell.length_b   1.000
_cell.length_c   1.000
_cell.angle_alpha   90.00
_cell.angle_beta   90.00
_cell.angle_gamma   90.00
#
_symmetry.space_group_name_H-M   'P 1'
#
loop_
_entity.id
_entity.type
_entity.pdbx_description
1 polymer ?
#
loop_
_entity_poly.entity_id
_entity_poly.type
_entity_poly.pdbx_seq_one_letter_code
_entity_poly.pdbx_strand_id
1 'polypeptide(L)' 'MLESTELNISQVAARVGFSTSQHFSRVFRKHTGLSPARYRLQERAQKTQTEKS' A
#
# COMPACT_ATOMS: atom_id res chain seq x y z
N MET A 1 7.11 -2.24 20.47
CA MET A 1 6.20 -3.07 19.65
C MET A 1 6.43 -2.71 18.19
N LEU A 2 7.39 -3.36 17.55
CA LEU A 2 7.73 -3.18 16.13
C LEU A 2 6.96 -4.20 15.29
N GLU A 3 5.65 -4.28 15.52
CA GLU A 3 4.83 -5.31 14.91
C GLU A 3 4.25 -4.77 13.62
N SER A 4 5.04 -4.95 12.55
CA SER A 4 4.53 -5.32 11.23
C SER A 4 3.18 -4.72 10.91
N THR A 5 3.13 -3.40 10.71
CA THR A 5 2.01 -2.75 10.04
C THR A 5 2.06 -3.09 8.55
N GLU A 6 2.01 -4.39 8.25
CA GLU A 6 1.75 -4.95 6.94
C GLU A 6 0.28 -4.70 6.64
N LEU A 7 -0.07 -3.42 6.45
CA LEU A 7 -1.36 -3.00 5.95
C LEU A 7 -1.66 -3.84 4.71
N ASN A 8 -2.51 -4.83 4.93
CA ASN A 8 -2.81 -5.85 3.96
C ASN A 8 -3.52 -5.13 2.82
N ILE A 9 -3.16 -5.38 1.55
CA ILE A 9 -3.76 -4.62 0.42
C ILE A 9 -5.28 -4.71 0.49
N SER A 10 -5.81 -5.82 0.99
CA SER A 10 -7.23 -6.02 1.26
C SER A 10 -7.81 -5.03 2.27
N GLN A 11 -7.08 -4.68 3.34
CA GLN A 11 -7.52 -3.66 4.30
C GLN A 11 -7.49 -2.25 3.71
N VAL A 12 -6.44 -1.94 2.92
CA VAL A 12 -6.37 -0.66 2.21
C VAL A 12 -7.55 -0.56 1.24
N ALA A 13 -7.75 -1.60 0.42
CA ALA A 13 -8.88 -1.71 -0.50
C ALA A 13 -10.22 -1.48 0.22
N ALA A 14 -10.47 -2.18 1.33
CA ALA A 14 -11.68 -2.02 2.12
C ALA A 14 -11.86 -0.59 2.66
N ARG A 15 -10.79 0.06 3.12
CA ARG A 15 -10.84 1.46 3.61
C ARG A 15 -11.18 2.47 2.52
N VAL A 16 -10.75 2.24 1.28
CA VAL A 16 -11.09 3.14 0.16
C VAL A 16 -12.43 2.77 -0.49
N GLY A 17 -13.17 1.79 0.05
CA GLY A 17 -14.46 1.35 -0.47
C GLY A 17 -14.36 0.31 -1.61
N PHE A 18 -13.19 -0.30 -1.83
CA PHE A 18 -13.04 -1.40 -2.78
C PHE A 18 -13.35 -2.75 -2.12
N SER A 19 -14.21 -3.51 -2.76
CA SER A 19 -14.63 -4.84 -2.30
C SER A 19 -13.51 -5.89 -2.42
N THR A 20 -12.56 -5.72 -3.35
CA THR A 20 -11.48 -6.69 -3.58
C THR A 20 -10.13 -6.04 -3.86
N SER A 21 -9.06 -6.70 -3.42
CA SER A 21 -7.66 -6.30 -3.63
C SER A 21 -7.28 -6.26 -5.12
N GLN A 22 -7.92 -7.08 -5.96
CA GLN A 22 -7.70 -7.08 -7.42
C GLN A 22 -8.28 -5.83 -8.08
N HIS A 23 -9.50 -5.42 -7.69
CA HIS A 23 -10.13 -4.22 -8.23
C HIS A 23 -9.35 -2.98 -7.79
N PHE A 24 -8.99 -2.92 -6.50
CA PHE A 24 -8.08 -1.90 -5.98
C PHE A 24 -6.74 -1.88 -6.71
N SER A 25 -6.08 -3.03 -6.92
CA SER A 25 -4.78 -3.06 -7.62
C SER A 25 -4.86 -2.54 -9.06
N ARG A 26 -5.95 -2.82 -9.77
CA ARG A 26 -6.20 -2.28 -11.12
C ARG A 26 -6.37 -0.77 -11.09
N VAL A 27 -7.20 -0.26 -10.19
CA VAL A 27 -7.48 1.18 -10.07
C VAL A 27 -6.28 1.94 -9.55
N PHE A 28 -5.62 1.42 -8.52
CA PHE A 28 -4.37 1.95 -7.95
C PHE A 28 -3.27 2.00 -9.00
N ARG A 29 -3.08 0.95 -9.80
CA ARG A 29 -2.13 0.98 -10.90
C ARG A 29 -2.51 2.00 -11.98
N LYS A 30 -3.79 2.22 -12.25
CA LYS A 30 -4.24 3.25 -13.19
C LYS A 30 -3.97 4.67 -12.67
N HIS A 31 -4.07 4.87 -11.36
CA HIS A 31 -3.89 6.18 -10.73
C HIS A 31 -2.41 6.49 -10.43
N THR A 32 -1.69 5.53 -9.84
CA THR A 32 -0.30 5.66 -9.37
C THR A 32 0.71 5.14 -10.41
N GLY A 33 0.28 4.44 -11.45
CA GLY A 33 1.16 3.78 -12.43
C GLY A 33 1.80 2.47 -11.94
N LEU A 34 1.77 2.21 -10.62
CA LEU A 34 2.46 1.11 -9.96
C LEU A 34 1.49 0.14 -9.29
N SER A 35 1.86 -1.14 -9.23
CA SER A 35 1.11 -2.12 -8.42
C SER A 35 1.27 -1.78 -6.93
N PRO A 36 0.21 -1.89 -6.10
CA PRO A 36 0.33 -1.65 -4.66
C PRO A 36 1.35 -2.56 -3.97
N ALA A 37 1.67 -3.73 -4.52
CA ALA A 37 2.78 -4.55 -4.03
C ALA A 37 4.15 -3.91 -4.29
N ARG A 38 4.36 -3.33 -5.49
CA ARG A 38 5.58 -2.59 -5.87
C ARG A 38 5.68 -1.26 -5.12
N TYR A 39 4.56 -0.56 -4.97
CA TYR A 39 4.46 0.66 -4.18
C TYR A 39 4.86 0.39 -2.73
N ARG A 40 4.38 -0.71 -2.12
CA ARG A 40 4.81 -1.11 -0.77
C ARG A 40 6.29 -1.47 -0.68
N LEU A 41 6.85 -2.09 -1.71
CA LEU A 41 8.29 -2.38 -1.75
C LEU A 41 9.11 -1.06 -1.78
N GLN A 42 8.65 -0.07 -2.56
CA GLN A 42 9.25 1.26 -2.58
C GLN A 42 9.02 2.03 -1.27
N GLU A 43 7.83 1.99 -0.69
CA GLU A 43 7.53 2.62 0.61
C GLU A 43 8.35 1.99 1.74
N ARG A 44 8.53 0.67 1.76
CA ARG A 44 9.47 0.03 2.70
C ARG A 44 10.90 0.50 2.50
N ALA A 45 11.30 0.76 1.25
CA ALA A 45 12.61 1.33 0.95
C ALA A 45 12.72 2.84 1.29
N GLN A 46 11.60 3.58 1.29
CA GLN A 46 11.53 5.03 1.55
C GLN A 46 11.28 5.37 3.03
N LYS A 47 10.53 4.52 3.76
CA LYS A 47 10.13 4.77 5.16
C LYS A 47 11.27 4.67 6.17
N THR A 48 12.45 4.19 5.78
CA THR A 48 13.66 4.29 6.61
C THR A 48 14.12 5.76 6.81
N GLN A 49 13.47 6.75 6.17
CA GLN A 49 13.89 8.17 6.26
C GLN A 49 12.86 9.15 6.86
N THR A 50 11.62 8.76 7.20
CA THR A 50 10.60 9.70 7.73
C THR A 50 10.16 9.40 9.18
N GLU A 51 11.11 9.01 10.04
CA GLU A 51 10.96 9.04 11.52
C GLU A 51 12.08 9.90 12.16
N LYS A 52 12.47 10.99 11.47
CA LYS A 52 13.24 12.10 12.06
C LYS A 52 12.62 13.43 11.62
N SER A 53 11.59 13.88 12.31
CA SER A 53 11.21 15.29 12.43
C SER A 53 10.41 15.47 13.71
#